data_AF-A0A0S8D433-F1
#
_entry.id   AF-A0A0S8D433-F1
#
_cell.length_a   1.000
_cell.length_b   1.000
_cell.length_c   1.000
_cell.angle_alpha   90.00
_cell.angle_beta   90.00
_cell.angle_gamma   90.00
#
_symmetry.space_group_name_H-M   'P 1'
#
loop_
_entity.id
_entity.type
_entity.pdbx_description
1 polymer ?
#
loop_
_entity_poly.entity_id
_entity_poly.type
_entity_poly.pdbx_seq_one_letter_code
_entity_poly.pdbx_strand_id
1 'polypeptide(L)'
;MGQAYFEEPRWVTQQCCENYVEMYPNRMNNFCCGAGGGAWAMPYDQERIFYGRVKAKQIKDTGAKMVVAPCHNCRDQIMKSLNKEFDLGIEVKYLWELVADSLVVEPWSEEEIKKAHELRDAQYERDGVDLDEEF
;
A
#
# COMPACT_ATOMS: atom_id res chain seq x y z
N MET A 1 20.06 -8.96 9.75
CA MET A 1 18.99 -9.89 9.31
C MET A 1 17.65 -9.29 9.70
N GLY A 2 16.70 -9.19 8.77
CA GLY A 2 15.44 -8.48 9.00
C GLY A 2 14.51 -9.20 9.98
N GLN A 3 13.82 -8.44 10.83
CA GLN A 3 12.75 -8.94 11.70
C GLN A 3 11.45 -9.02 10.90
N ALA A 4 10.76 -10.16 11.00
CA ALA A 4 9.46 -10.32 10.37
C ALA A 4 8.34 -9.88 11.32
N TYR A 5 7.46 -9.01 10.82
CA TYR A 5 6.26 -8.55 11.52
C TYR A 5 5.02 -9.17 10.86
N PHE A 6 4.40 -10.10 11.56
CA PHE A 6 3.25 -10.84 11.06
C PHE A 6 1.97 -10.41 11.75
N GLU A 7 1.97 -10.33 13.07
CA GLU A 7 0.74 -10.18 13.84
C GLU A 7 0.27 -8.73 13.89
N GLU A 8 1.22 -7.79 13.92
CA GLU A 8 0.95 -6.35 13.98
C GLU A 8 0.11 -5.86 12.78
N PRO A 9 0.49 -6.10 11.50
CA PRO A 9 -0.32 -5.67 10.37
C PRO A 9 -1.68 -6.38 10.30
N ARG A 10 -1.79 -7.62 10.80
CA ARG A 10 -3.06 -8.36 10.89
C ARG A 10 -4.00 -7.71 11.88
N TRP A 11 -3.49 -7.44 13.07
CA TRP A 11 -4.24 -6.78 14.13
C TRP A 11 -4.76 -5.42 13.68
N VAL A 12 -3.90 -4.58 13.08
CA VAL A 12 -4.29 -3.27 12.53
C VAL A 12 -5.39 -3.43 11.47
N THR A 13 -5.22 -4.35 10.53
CA THR A 13 -6.21 -4.58 9.47
C THR A 13 -7.56 -4.98 10.05
N GLN A 14 -7.60 -5.84 11.08
CA GLN A 14 -8.83 -6.25 11.76
C GLN A 14 -9.51 -5.11 12.54
N GLN A 15 -8.79 -4.03 12.89
CA GLN A 15 -9.42 -2.84 13.49
C GLN A 15 -10.10 -1.95 12.43
N CYS A 16 -9.65 -2.04 11.18
CA CYS A 16 -10.09 -1.19 10.07
C CYS A 16 -11.12 -1.87 9.15
N CYS A 17 -11.29 -3.20 9.26
CA CYS A 17 -12.23 -3.94 8.42
C CYS A 17 -12.93 -5.05 9.20
N GLU A 18 -14.25 -5.18 8.98
CA GLU A 18 -15.06 -6.21 9.63
C GLU A 18 -14.78 -7.61 9.07
N ASN A 19 -14.53 -7.72 7.76
CA ASN A 19 -14.38 -8.98 7.04
C ASN A 19 -12.93 -9.18 6.58
N TYR A 20 -12.11 -9.68 7.50
CA TYR A 20 -10.71 -10.03 7.23
C TYR A 20 -10.56 -11.50 6.78
N VAL A 21 -9.90 -11.71 5.63
CA VAL A 21 -9.56 -13.05 5.12
C VAL A 21 -8.07 -13.13 4.84
N GLU A 22 -7.42 -14.19 5.35
CA GLU A 22 -6.02 -14.46 5.05
C GLU A 22 -5.83 -15.21 3.74
N MET A 23 -4.73 -14.89 3.06
CA MET A 23 -4.16 -15.71 2.00
C MET A 23 -3.53 -16.99 2.58
N TYR A 24 -3.68 -18.13 1.91
CA TYR A 24 -3.01 -19.37 2.29
C TYR A 24 -2.02 -19.83 1.21
N PRO A 25 -0.80 -20.29 1.54
CA PRO A 25 -0.16 -20.24 2.86
C PRO A 25 0.14 -18.81 3.34
N ASN A 26 0.30 -18.64 4.65
CA ASN A 26 0.55 -17.34 5.29
C ASN A 26 1.91 -17.25 6.01
N ARG A 27 2.18 -16.09 6.62
CA ARG A 27 3.43 -15.74 7.33
C ARG A 27 4.66 -16.00 6.44
N MET A 28 5.66 -16.72 6.95
CA MET A 28 6.90 -17.06 6.25
C MET A 28 6.68 -17.87 4.97
N ASN A 29 5.55 -18.57 4.86
CA ASN A 29 5.26 -19.42 3.72
C ASN A 29 4.47 -18.68 2.62
N ASN A 30 4.12 -17.41 2.84
CA ASN A 30 3.37 -16.63 1.86
C ASN A 30 4.21 -16.37 0.59
N PHE A 31 3.56 -16.31 -0.57
CA PHE A 31 4.25 -16.17 -1.84
C PHE A 31 4.69 -14.72 -2.12
N CYS A 32 5.80 -14.55 -2.85
CA CYS A 32 6.25 -13.26 -3.37
C CYS A 32 5.29 -12.76 -4.47
N CYS A 33 5.17 -11.44 -4.65
CA CYS A 33 4.41 -10.84 -5.76
C CYS A 33 5.12 -11.00 -7.12
N GLY A 34 6.42 -11.33 -7.13
CA GLY A 34 7.26 -11.44 -8.32
C GLY A 34 8.12 -10.20 -8.62
N ALA A 35 7.88 -9.07 -7.95
CA ALA A 35 8.52 -7.78 -8.27
C ALA A 35 9.64 -7.35 -7.30
N GLY A 36 10.06 -8.25 -6.40
CA GLY A 36 11.15 -8.00 -5.46
C GLY A 36 12.53 -7.95 -6.13
N GLY A 37 13.57 -7.58 -5.38
CA GLY A 37 14.97 -7.67 -5.84
C GLY A 37 15.33 -6.75 -7.02
N GLY A 38 14.55 -5.69 -7.26
CA GLY A 38 14.74 -4.79 -8.40
C GLY A 38 13.94 -5.18 -9.66
N ALA A 39 13.21 -6.31 -9.63
CA ALA A 39 12.45 -6.78 -10.79
C ALA A 39 11.35 -5.82 -11.25
N TRP A 40 10.81 -4.99 -10.35
CA TRP A 40 9.86 -3.93 -10.71
C TRP A 40 10.49 -2.81 -11.55
N ALA A 41 11.71 -2.39 -11.21
CA ALA A 41 12.38 -1.24 -11.83
C ALA A 41 13.15 -1.59 -13.11
N MET A 42 13.40 -2.88 -13.31
CA MET A 42 14.14 -3.44 -14.44
C MET A 42 13.17 -4.01 -15.48
N PRO A 43 13.59 -4.22 -16.74
CA PRO A 43 12.71 -4.69 -17.82
C PRO A 43 12.39 -6.20 -17.75
N TYR A 44 11.95 -6.67 -16.58
CA TYR A 44 11.61 -8.08 -16.30
C TYR A 44 10.10 -8.29 -16.19
N ASP A 45 9.33 -7.59 -17.02
CA ASP A 45 7.87 -7.60 -16.96
C ASP A 45 7.29 -9.01 -17.13
N GLN A 46 7.79 -9.77 -18.10
CA GLN A 46 7.31 -11.12 -18.35
C GLN A 46 7.62 -12.06 -17.18
N GLU A 47 8.83 -11.97 -16.62
CA GLU A 47 9.27 -12.81 -15.52
C GLU A 47 8.49 -12.48 -14.24
N ARG A 48 8.37 -11.18 -13.87
CA ARG A 48 7.66 -10.78 -12.65
C ARG A 48 6.17 -11.14 -12.71
N ILE A 49 5.53 -11.02 -13.88
CA ILE A 49 4.15 -11.46 -14.10
C ILE A 49 4.06 -13.00 -14.02
N PHE A 50 4.96 -13.71 -14.70
CA PHE A 50 4.99 -15.17 -14.65
C PHE A 50 5.12 -15.69 -13.22
N TYR A 51 6.10 -15.25 -12.45
CA TYR A 51 6.24 -15.67 -11.04
C TYR A 51 5.05 -15.20 -10.17
N GLY A 52 4.54 -14.00 -10.43
CA GLY A 52 3.39 -13.43 -9.74
C GLY A 52 2.07 -14.19 -9.94
N ARG A 53 1.95 -15.07 -10.94
CA ARG A 53 0.74 -15.88 -11.18
C ARG A 53 0.28 -16.68 -9.95
N VAL A 54 1.22 -17.15 -9.13
CA VAL A 54 0.91 -17.91 -7.91
C VAL A 54 0.28 -16.98 -6.86
N LYS A 55 0.79 -15.75 -6.74
CA LYS A 55 0.19 -14.71 -5.91
C LYS A 55 -1.19 -14.30 -6.43
N ALA A 56 -1.35 -14.14 -7.73
CA ALA A 56 -2.63 -13.81 -8.35
C ALA A 56 -3.69 -14.89 -8.07
N LYS A 57 -3.32 -16.18 -8.22
CA LYS A 57 -4.18 -17.30 -7.81
C LYS A 57 -4.52 -17.23 -6.33
N GLN A 58 -3.52 -17.02 -5.47
CA GLN A 58 -3.71 -16.95 -4.03
C GLN A 58 -4.68 -15.82 -3.63
N ILE A 59 -4.59 -14.66 -4.28
CA ILE A 59 -5.53 -13.55 -4.11
C ILE A 59 -6.94 -13.97 -4.57
N LYS A 60 -7.05 -14.59 -5.75
CA LYS A 60 -8.34 -15.03 -6.29
C LYS A 60 -9.03 -16.05 -5.39
N ASP A 61 -8.26 -16.97 -4.82
CA ASP A 61 -8.77 -18.01 -3.92
C ASP A 61 -9.38 -17.44 -2.62
N THR A 62 -9.00 -16.23 -2.19
CA THR A 62 -9.62 -15.62 -0.99
C THR A 62 -11.01 -15.05 -1.25
N GLY A 63 -11.35 -14.77 -2.51
CA GLY A 63 -12.58 -14.07 -2.88
C GLY A 63 -12.65 -12.60 -2.44
N ALA A 64 -11.56 -12.04 -1.88
CA ALA A 64 -11.52 -10.68 -1.40
C ALA A 64 -11.66 -9.66 -2.54
N LYS A 65 -12.32 -8.53 -2.26
CA LYS A 65 -12.48 -7.41 -3.20
C LYS A 65 -11.43 -6.31 -3.01
N MET A 66 -10.77 -6.30 -1.86
CA MET A 66 -9.67 -5.41 -1.53
C MET A 66 -8.49 -6.26 -1.05
N VAL A 67 -7.28 -5.92 -1.47
CA VAL A 67 -6.04 -6.51 -0.99
C VAL A 67 -5.16 -5.43 -0.37
N VAL A 68 -4.71 -5.68 0.85
CA VAL A 68 -3.72 -4.84 1.53
C VAL A 68 -2.32 -5.36 1.24
N ALA A 69 -1.47 -4.50 0.67
CA ALA A 69 -0.08 -4.80 0.36
C ALA A 69 0.87 -3.91 1.21
N PRO A 70 1.77 -4.49 2.02
CA PRO A 70 2.61 -3.71 2.95
C PRO A 70 3.89 -3.13 2.30
N CYS A 71 4.17 -3.44 1.04
CA CYS A 71 5.40 -3.06 0.35
C CYS A 71 5.07 -2.39 -0.98
N HIS A 72 5.83 -1.35 -1.34
CA HIS A 72 5.61 -0.60 -2.59
C HIS A 72 5.60 -1.48 -3.84
N ASN A 73 6.60 -2.36 -3.98
CA ASN A 73 6.67 -3.29 -5.10
C ASN A 73 5.49 -4.28 -5.10
N CYS A 74 5.01 -4.70 -3.93
CA CYS A 74 3.84 -5.58 -3.85
C CYS A 74 2.58 -4.85 -4.32
N ARG A 75 2.34 -3.64 -3.83
CA ARG A 75 1.17 -2.85 -4.23
C ARG A 75 1.18 -2.62 -5.73
N ASP A 76 2.27 -2.08 -6.26
CA ASP A 76 2.35 -1.74 -7.68
C ASP A 76 2.29 -2.97 -8.59
N GLN A 77 2.98 -4.07 -8.24
CA GLN A 77 2.90 -5.32 -8.98
C GLN A 77 1.48 -5.88 -9.04
N ILE A 78 0.80 -5.93 -7.88
CA ILE A 78 -0.55 -6.47 -7.80
C ILE A 78 -1.49 -5.52 -8.55
N MET A 79 -1.44 -4.22 -8.26
CA MET A 79 -2.36 -3.21 -8.77
C MET A 79 -2.22 -3.01 -10.29
N LYS A 80 -1.00 -2.81 -10.79
CA LYS A 80 -0.74 -2.39 -12.18
C LYS A 80 -0.57 -3.57 -13.13
N SER A 81 -0.19 -4.74 -12.64
CA SER A 81 0.08 -5.91 -13.48
C SER A 81 -0.83 -7.08 -13.16
N LEU A 82 -0.73 -7.70 -11.98
CA LEU A 82 -1.46 -8.93 -11.71
C LEU A 82 -2.99 -8.76 -11.76
N ASN A 83 -3.50 -7.61 -11.31
CA ASN A 83 -4.93 -7.30 -11.35
C ASN A 83 -5.48 -7.29 -12.78
N LYS A 84 -4.70 -6.73 -13.72
CA LYS A 84 -5.05 -6.65 -15.15
C LYS A 84 -4.81 -7.97 -15.88
N GLU A 85 -3.64 -8.58 -15.70
CA GLU A 85 -3.23 -9.79 -16.45
C GLU A 85 -4.04 -11.04 -16.06
N PHE A 86 -4.60 -11.07 -14.85
CA PHE A 86 -5.37 -12.22 -14.34
C PHE A 86 -6.84 -11.89 -14.02
N ASP A 87 -7.33 -10.72 -14.48
CA ASP A 87 -8.72 -10.26 -14.28
C ASP A 87 -9.20 -10.42 -12.83
N LEU A 88 -8.40 -9.95 -11.87
CA LEU A 88 -8.70 -10.15 -10.45
C LEU A 88 -9.88 -9.27 -10.00
N GLY A 89 -10.03 -8.08 -10.58
CA GLY A 89 -11.12 -7.15 -10.26
C GLY A 89 -11.09 -6.69 -8.80
N ILE A 90 -9.89 -6.45 -8.27
CA ILE A 90 -9.68 -6.06 -6.87
C ILE A 90 -9.19 -4.62 -6.74
N GLU A 91 -9.50 -4.00 -5.60
CA GLU A 91 -8.84 -2.80 -5.12
C GLU A 91 -7.54 -3.18 -4.38
N VAL A 92 -6.48 -2.38 -4.51
CA VAL A 92 -5.22 -2.63 -3.82
C VAL A 92 -4.85 -1.39 -3.01
N LYS A 93 -4.67 -1.56 -1.69
CA LYS A 93 -4.30 -0.50 -0.77
C LYS A 93 -3.02 -0.83 -0.01
N TYR A 94 -2.31 0.19 0.42
CA TYR A 94 -1.39 0.08 1.54
C TYR A 94 -2.16 -0.06 2.86
N LEU A 95 -1.48 -0.59 3.88
CA LEU A 95 -2.05 -0.65 5.22
C LEU A 95 -2.37 0.75 5.76
N TRP A 96 -1.50 1.73 5.51
CA TRP A 96 -1.73 3.10 5.97
C TRP A 96 -2.89 3.80 5.22
N GLU A 97 -3.11 3.49 3.93
CA GLU A 97 -4.27 3.99 3.17
C GLU A 97 -5.56 3.45 3.82
N LEU A 98 -5.60 2.15 4.13
CA LEU A 98 -6.73 1.55 4.83
C LEU A 98 -6.98 2.20 6.20
N VAL A 99 -5.91 2.45 6.98
CA VAL A 99 -6.04 3.11 8.28
C VAL A 99 -6.58 4.53 8.11
N ALA A 100 -6.03 5.31 7.19
CA ALA A 100 -6.46 6.69 6.93
C ALA A 100 -7.94 6.76 6.53
N ASP A 101 -8.39 5.86 5.65
CA ASP A 101 -9.80 5.78 5.24
C ASP A 101 -10.74 5.34 6.38
N SER A 102 -10.21 4.69 7.42
CA SER A 102 -10.98 4.25 8.58
C SER A 102 -11.07 5.30 9.69
N LEU A 103 -10.28 6.38 9.61
CA LEU A 103 -10.29 7.42 10.63
C LEU A 103 -11.54 8.29 10.50
N VAL A 104 -12.30 8.37 11.58
CA VAL A 104 -13.36 9.38 11.74
C VAL A 104 -12.72 10.63 12.33
N VAL A 105 -12.49 11.63 11.48
CA VAL A 105 -11.90 12.91 11.89
C VAL A 105 -12.95 14.01 11.93
N GLU A 106 -12.90 14.83 12.97
CA GLU A 106 -13.63 16.09 13.00
C GLU A 106 -12.85 17.12 12.14
N PRO A 107 -13.50 17.81 11.19
CA PRO A 107 -12.84 18.84 10.40
C PRO A 107 -12.27 19.92 11.30
N TRP A 108 -11.05 20.38 11.01
CA TRP A 108 -10.47 21.54 11.69
C TRP A 108 -11.30 22.79 11.41
N SER A 109 -11.37 23.68 12.40
CA SER A 109 -11.98 24.99 12.21
C SER A 109 -11.19 25.85 11.22
N GLU A 110 -11.84 26.81 10.57
CA GLU A 110 -11.17 27.75 9.65
C GLU A 110 -10.01 28.49 10.33
N GLU A 111 -10.14 28.78 11.63
CA GLU A 111 -9.11 29.46 12.42
C GLU A 111 -7.87 28.57 12.63
N GLU A 112 -8.06 27.28 12.92
CA GLU A 112 -6.97 26.31 13.03
C GLU A 112 -6.25 26.10 11.69
N ILE A 113 -7.01 25.98 10.60
CA ILE A 113 -6.45 25.85 9.25
C ILE A 113 -5.60 27.08 8.90
N LYS A 114 -6.13 28.28 9.16
CA LYS A 114 -5.40 29.53 8.89
C LYS A 114 -4.09 29.58 9.68
N LYS A 115 -4.14 29.29 10.98
CA LYS A 115 -2.95 29.28 11.85
C LYS A 115 -1.92 28.24 11.39
N ALA A 116 -2.36 27.06 10.97
CA ALA A 116 -1.47 26.02 10.46
C ALA A 116 -0.77 26.46 9.16
N HIS A 117 -1.47 27.13 8.25
CA HIS A 117 -0.87 27.69 7.05
C HIS A 117 0.14 28.81 7.36
N GLU A 118 -0.17 29.72 8.28
CA GLU A 118 0.77 30.76 8.71
C GLU A 118 2.05 30.17 9.30
N LEU A 119 1.95 29.11 10.11
CA LEU A 119 3.10 28.40 10.67
C LEU A 119 3.93 27.68 9.59
N ARG A 120 3.26 27.05 8.61
CA ARG A 120 3.91 26.41 7.46
C ARG A 120 4.68 27.45 6.65
N ASP A 121 4.06 28.59 6.33
CA ASP A 121 4.66 29.61 5.47
C ASP A 121 5.88 30.24 6.16
N ALA A 122 5.78 30.52 7.46
CA ALA A 122 6.93 30.97 8.26
C ALA A 122 8.05 29.92 8.34
N GLN A 123 7.69 28.62 8.38
CA GLN A 123 8.68 27.54 8.31
C GLN A 123 9.38 27.51 6.95
N TYR A 124 8.64 27.63 5.84
CA TYR A 124 9.21 27.63 4.49
C TYR A 124 10.13 28.82 4.27
N GLU A 125 9.74 30.02 4.72
CA GLU A 125 10.61 31.20 4.66
C GLU A 125 11.90 30.99 5.46
N ARG A 126 11.80 30.45 6.69
CA ARG A 126 12.96 30.16 7.54
C ARG A 126 13.90 29.14 6.89
N ASP A 127 13.35 28.11 6.28
CA ASP A 127 14.11 26.97 5.73
C ASP A 127 14.51 27.20 4.25
N GLY A 128 14.13 28.34 3.66
CA GLY A 128 14.42 28.69 2.26
C GLY A 128 13.76 27.76 1.25
N VAL A 129 12.60 27.20 1.59
CA VAL A 129 11.85 26.28 0.73
C VAL A 129 11.01 27.09 -0.26
N ASP A 130 11.40 27.06 -1.53
CA ASP A 130 10.59 27.58 -2.64
C ASP A 130 9.91 26.39 -3.34
N LEU A 131 8.57 26.37 -3.30
CA LEU A 131 7.77 25.32 -3.96
C LEU A 131 7.50 25.62 -5.44
N ASP A 132 7.78 26.86 -5.88
CA ASP A 132 7.64 27.31 -7.25
C ASP A 132 8.97 27.21 -8.04
N GLU A 133 10.09 26.91 -7.36
CA GLU A 133 11.33 26.53 -8.02
C GLU A 133 11.15 25.18 -8.76
N GLU A 134 11.08 25.23 -10.08
CA GLU A 134 11.22 24.04 -10.93
C GLU A 134 12.65 23.51 -10.83
N PHE A 135 12.79 22.27 -10.33
CA PHE A 135 14.06 21.51 -10.29
C PHE A 135 14.47 20.97 -11.66
#